data_AF-A0A2J6RA38-F1
#
_entry.id   AF-A0A2J6RA38-F1
#
_cell.length_a   1.000
_cell.length_b   1.000
_cell.length_c   1.000
_cell.angle_alpha   90.00
_cell.angle_beta   90.00
_cell.angle_gamma   90.00
#
_symmetry.space_group_name_H-M   'P 1'
#
loop_
_entity.id
_entity.type
_entity.pdbx_description
1 polymer ?
#
loop_
_entity_poly.entity_id
_entity_poly.type
_entity_poly.pdbx_seq_one_letter_code
_entity_poly.pdbx_strand_id
1 'polypeptide(L)'
;MSVPESEASKWKMDNTLPGLDRPLVARARLVEIERLKDRRPSVVEPMVAAAQVDDKFWSRSNPAAWTLDRSIGPDVTDKETILNLARMSANAYEPKPGEGGWRDVGSGFNNSADFGWEDDGIRGYIYANEDASIVTISFKGGTPQAGWIGGETSRNDRDNVNLLFSCCCGQGSFLAHQVCSCASIGLFKSTCNSSCVGKCLKAEERYYPAAQHVYSNVTILYPNAEIWVTGHSLGGTMSSLLGLTYGLPAVTFETPPEALPATRLGLPSPPDSATPQARNNTGAYHFGITSDPIYTGSCKGLVASCALAGYAFDTVCHTGMKCVYDVMKDFGWWSSMRTHGINTVIQDVIMKYESVPTCEPSPDCQDCSSWK
;
A
#
# COMPACT_ATOMS: atom_id res chain seq x y z
N MET A 1 -29.50 -3.93 51.84
CA MET A 1 -28.75 -4.84 50.96
C MET A 1 -28.62 -4.15 49.61
N SER A 2 -27.51 -3.44 49.45
CA SER A 2 -27.16 -2.64 48.27
C SER A 2 -25.87 -3.23 47.72
N VAL A 3 -25.91 -3.62 46.45
CA VAL A 3 -24.80 -4.21 45.71
C VAL A 3 -23.76 -3.12 45.44
N PRO A 4 -22.46 -3.35 45.68
CA PRO A 4 -21.43 -2.35 45.42
C PRO A 4 -21.14 -2.22 43.92
N GLU A 5 -21.07 -0.97 43.44
CA GLU A 5 -20.58 -0.62 42.11
C GLU A 5 -19.14 -1.09 41.95
N SER A 6 -18.92 -2.00 41.00
CA SER A 6 -17.60 -2.43 40.56
C SER A 6 -16.87 -1.31 39.82
N GLU A 7 -15.59 -1.14 40.13
CA GLU A 7 -14.64 -0.23 39.49
C GLU A 7 -14.66 -0.32 37.96
N ALA A 8 -15.37 0.61 37.32
CA ALA A 8 -15.12 0.95 35.94
C ALA A 8 -13.78 1.71 35.88
N SER A 9 -12.75 1.02 35.40
CA SER A 9 -11.40 1.55 35.23
C SER A 9 -11.43 2.86 34.45
N LYS A 10 -10.99 3.94 35.11
CA LYS A 10 -10.79 5.25 34.49
C LYS A 10 -9.64 5.17 33.49
N TRP A 11 -9.95 4.94 32.21
CA TRP A 11 -9.02 5.23 31.12
C TRP A 11 -8.88 6.74 30.99
N LYS A 12 -7.93 7.32 31.74
CA LYS A 12 -7.37 8.62 31.38
C LYS A 12 -6.45 8.38 30.19
N MET A 13 -6.78 8.95 29.03
CA MET A 13 -5.83 9.15 27.95
C MET A 13 -4.73 10.09 28.45
N ASP A 14 -3.67 9.52 28.97
CA ASP A 14 -2.39 10.19 29.10
C ASP A 14 -1.68 10.03 27.74
N ASN A 15 -1.65 11.12 26.97
CA ASN A 15 -1.03 11.16 25.64
C ASN A 15 0.51 11.25 25.70
N THR A 16 1.13 11.07 26.86
CA THR A 16 2.59 11.13 27.01
C THR A 16 3.17 9.77 27.42
N LEU A 17 3.37 8.88 26.43
CA LEU A 17 4.14 7.66 26.62
C LEU A 17 5.66 7.93 26.43
N PRO A 18 6.54 7.47 27.35
CA PRO A 18 7.98 7.65 27.22
C PRO A 18 8.51 6.96 25.95
N GLY A 19 9.16 7.72 25.06
CA GLY A 19 9.84 7.18 23.87
C GLY A 19 9.36 7.71 22.52
N LEU A 20 8.28 8.51 22.46
CA LEU A 20 7.87 9.17 21.21
C LEU A 20 8.86 10.28 20.76
N ASP A 21 9.51 10.96 21.72
CA ASP A 21 10.34 12.15 21.50
C ASP A 21 11.83 11.85 21.19
N ARG A 22 12.22 10.58 20.97
CA ARG A 22 13.60 10.25 20.60
C ARG A 22 13.77 10.32 19.08
N PRO A 23 14.83 10.96 18.55
CA PRO A 23 15.11 10.98 17.12
C PRO A 23 15.33 9.55 16.63
N LEU A 24 14.54 9.15 15.64
CA LEU A 24 14.68 7.85 14.99
C LEU A 24 15.57 7.99 13.76
N VAL A 25 16.48 7.03 13.54
CA VAL A 25 17.36 7.02 12.35
C VAL A 25 16.96 5.81 11.50
N ALA A 26 16.42 6.06 10.31
CA ALA A 26 16.19 4.99 9.35
C ALA A 26 17.54 4.47 8.84
N ARG A 27 17.77 3.17 9.00
CA ARG A 27 18.97 2.49 8.50
C ARG A 27 18.71 1.96 7.11
N ALA A 28 19.78 1.89 6.33
CA ALA A 28 19.74 1.32 5.00
C ALA A 28 20.51 -0.01 4.95
N ARG A 29 20.05 -0.91 4.09
CA ARG A 29 20.73 -2.17 3.75
C ARG A 29 20.71 -2.38 2.25
N LEU A 30 21.57 -3.28 1.77
CA LEU A 30 21.46 -3.74 0.38
C LEU A 30 20.23 -4.63 0.23
N VAL A 31 19.36 -4.29 -0.70
CA VAL A 31 18.17 -5.05 -1.08
C VAL A 31 18.35 -5.55 -2.51
N GLU A 32 18.10 -6.84 -2.72
CA GLU A 32 18.11 -7.43 -4.06
C GLU A 32 16.78 -7.16 -4.76
N ILE A 33 16.83 -6.54 -5.93
CA ILE A 33 15.66 -6.18 -6.72
C ILE A 33 15.86 -6.65 -8.16
N GLU A 34 15.00 -7.56 -8.61
CA GLU A 34 14.91 -7.98 -10.00
C GLU A 34 14.01 -7.02 -10.79
N ARG A 35 14.63 -6.22 -11.65
CA ARG A 35 14.00 -5.08 -12.33
C ARG A 35 14.57 -4.83 -13.73
N LEU A 36 13.91 -3.94 -14.48
CA LEU A 36 14.45 -3.44 -15.74
C LEU A 36 15.71 -2.60 -15.49
N LYS A 37 16.70 -2.71 -16.38
CA LYS A 37 17.94 -1.90 -16.33
C LYS A 37 17.66 -0.41 -16.55
N ASP A 38 16.79 -0.09 -17.51
CA ASP A 38 16.33 1.27 -17.76
C ASP A 38 14.97 1.49 -17.10
N ARG A 39 14.99 2.29 -16.02
CA ARG A 39 13.85 2.49 -15.12
C ARG A 39 13.20 3.86 -15.32
N ARG A 40 13.62 4.61 -16.34
CA ARG A 40 13.10 5.95 -16.61
C ARG A 40 11.61 5.88 -16.93
N PRO A 41 10.77 6.79 -16.40
CA PRO A 41 9.35 6.85 -16.73
C PRO A 41 9.07 6.82 -18.24
N SER A 42 9.84 7.58 -19.03
CA SER A 42 9.74 7.63 -20.48
C SER A 42 10.02 6.32 -21.23
N VAL A 43 10.62 5.33 -20.56
CA VAL A 43 10.92 4.00 -21.10
C VAL A 43 9.93 2.97 -20.58
N VAL A 44 9.68 2.95 -19.28
CA VAL A 44 8.85 1.93 -18.64
C VAL A 44 7.36 2.12 -18.95
N GLU A 45 6.85 3.36 -18.93
CA GLU A 45 5.41 3.62 -19.09
C GLU A 45 4.85 3.14 -20.44
N PRO A 46 5.51 3.39 -21.60
CA PRO A 46 5.07 2.82 -22.87
C PRO A 46 5.07 1.29 -22.90
N MET A 47 6.03 0.65 -22.22
CA MET A 47 6.09 -0.81 -22.11
C MET A 47 4.93 -1.37 -21.29
N VAL A 48 4.61 -0.72 -20.17
CA VAL A 48 3.44 -1.04 -19.33
C VAL A 48 2.13 -0.83 -20.09
N ALA A 49 2.05 0.18 -20.96
CA ALA A 49 0.91 0.35 -21.87
C ALA A 49 0.79 -0.79 -22.89
N ALA A 50 1.90 -1.22 -23.49
CA ALA A 50 1.93 -2.34 -24.42
C ALA A 50 1.51 -3.67 -23.76
N ALA A 51 1.97 -3.93 -22.54
CA ALA A 51 1.65 -5.14 -21.78
C ALA A 51 0.16 -5.31 -21.41
N GLN A 52 -0.64 -4.26 -21.50
CA GLN A 52 -2.09 -4.37 -21.29
C GLN A 52 -2.85 -4.85 -22.52
N VAL A 53 -2.28 -4.63 -23.71
CA VAL A 53 -2.84 -5.11 -24.97
C VAL A 53 -2.39 -6.54 -25.23
N ASP A 54 -1.22 -6.90 -24.71
CA ASP A 54 -0.57 -8.19 -24.89
C ASP A 54 -0.14 -8.78 -23.54
N ASP A 55 -0.91 -9.75 -23.05
CA ASP A 55 -0.66 -10.48 -21.80
C ASP A 55 0.66 -11.27 -21.81
N LYS A 56 1.28 -11.45 -22.98
CA LYS A 56 2.58 -12.11 -23.16
C LYS A 56 3.71 -11.13 -23.47
N PHE A 57 3.50 -9.83 -23.27
CA PHE A 57 4.53 -8.84 -23.55
C PHE A 57 5.80 -9.08 -22.73
N TRP A 58 5.63 -9.26 -21.42
CA TRP A 58 6.73 -9.43 -20.47
C TRP A 58 7.44 -10.77 -20.60
N SER A 59 6.70 -11.86 -20.79
CA SER A 59 7.27 -13.20 -21.02
C SER A 59 8.07 -13.31 -22.33
N ARG A 60 7.82 -12.40 -23.29
CA ARG A 60 8.58 -12.28 -24.54
C ARG A 60 9.61 -11.16 -24.53
N SER A 61 9.72 -10.42 -23.42
CA SER A 61 10.71 -9.35 -23.30
C SER A 61 12.12 -9.90 -23.31
N ASN A 62 13.09 -9.11 -23.79
CA ASN A 62 14.48 -9.53 -23.85
C ASN A 62 15.02 -9.73 -22.42
N PRO A 63 15.47 -10.94 -22.02
CA PRO A 63 16.05 -11.17 -20.70
C PRO A 63 17.23 -10.24 -20.38
N ALA A 64 17.98 -9.80 -21.40
CA ALA A 64 19.09 -8.86 -21.21
C ALA A 64 18.65 -7.44 -20.78
N ALA A 65 17.37 -7.10 -20.88
CA ALA A 65 16.81 -5.85 -20.35
C ALA A 65 16.60 -5.89 -18.83
N TRP A 66 16.68 -7.08 -18.23
CA TRP A 66 16.49 -7.31 -16.80
C TRP A 66 17.83 -7.46 -16.07
N THR A 67 17.81 -7.17 -14.78
CA THR A 67 18.96 -7.25 -13.88
C THR A 67 18.50 -7.60 -12.47
N LEU A 68 19.38 -8.27 -11.72
CA LEU A 68 19.25 -8.41 -10.27
C LEU A 68 20.19 -7.40 -9.62
N ASP A 69 19.64 -6.24 -9.27
CA ASP A 69 20.41 -5.15 -8.69
C ASP A 69 20.46 -5.25 -7.18
N ARG A 70 21.55 -4.79 -6.58
CA ARG A 70 21.64 -4.53 -5.14
C ARG A 70 21.47 -3.04 -4.91
N SER A 71 20.25 -2.61 -4.62
CA SER A 71 19.91 -1.20 -4.33
C SER A 71 20.07 -0.92 -2.84
N ILE A 72 20.32 0.33 -2.48
CA ILE A 72 20.22 0.79 -1.09
C ILE A 72 18.73 0.88 -0.75
N GLY A 73 18.24 0.03 0.14
CA GLY A 73 16.84 0.04 0.59
C GLY A 73 16.74 0.19 2.10
N PRO A 74 15.54 0.43 2.65
CA PRO A 74 15.35 0.44 4.08
C PRO A 74 15.75 -0.89 4.72
N ASP A 75 16.38 -0.84 5.89
CA ASP A 75 16.62 -2.04 6.69
C ASP A 75 15.32 -2.54 7.34
N VAL A 76 14.64 -3.45 6.66
CA VAL A 76 13.37 -4.02 7.14
C VAL A 76 13.52 -4.96 8.34
N THR A 77 14.75 -5.25 8.78
CA THR A 77 15.00 -6.01 10.02
C THR A 77 15.23 -5.09 11.23
N ASP A 78 15.36 -3.78 11.00
CA ASP A 78 15.57 -2.77 12.03
C ASP A 78 14.24 -2.12 12.43
N LYS A 79 13.85 -2.29 13.70
CA LYS A 79 12.59 -1.79 14.24
C LYS A 79 12.44 -0.27 14.09
N GLU A 80 13.51 0.49 14.31
CA GLU A 80 13.46 1.95 14.23
C GLU A 80 13.26 2.45 12.79
N THR A 81 13.84 1.74 11.83
CA THR A 81 13.61 1.97 10.40
C THR A 81 12.14 1.76 10.03
N ILE A 82 11.54 0.65 10.47
CA ILE A 82 10.11 0.37 10.25
C ILE A 82 9.23 1.40 10.95
N LEU A 83 9.56 1.77 12.19
CA LEU A 83 8.81 2.78 12.94
C LEU A 83 8.89 4.15 12.25
N ASN A 84 10.03 4.51 11.67
CA ASN A 84 10.19 5.74 10.89
C ASN A 84 9.33 5.78 9.65
N LEU A 85 9.34 4.72 8.85
CA LEU A 85 8.52 4.63 7.64
C LEU A 85 7.02 4.60 7.97
N ALA A 86 6.65 3.98 9.10
CA ALA A 86 5.28 4.02 9.61
C ALA A 86 4.87 5.44 10.02
N ARG A 87 5.76 6.21 10.68
CA ARG A 87 5.53 7.63 11.01
C ARG A 87 5.39 8.49 9.76
N MET A 88 6.24 8.31 8.75
CA MET A 88 6.11 8.98 7.45
C MET A 88 4.76 8.67 6.80
N SER A 89 4.30 7.42 6.88
CA SER A 89 2.98 6.99 6.38
C SER A 89 1.83 7.61 7.15
N ALA A 90 1.96 7.75 8.47
CA ALA A 90 0.95 8.39 9.30
C ALA A 90 0.88 9.91 9.07
N ASN A 91 2.03 10.57 8.91
CA ASN A 91 2.12 11.99 8.60
C ASN A 91 1.43 12.36 7.28
N ALA A 92 1.33 11.43 6.32
CA ALA A 92 0.61 11.66 5.07
C ALA A 92 -0.89 11.94 5.27
N TYR A 93 -1.47 11.63 6.43
CA TYR A 93 -2.84 11.99 6.79
C TYR A 93 -3.00 13.39 7.38
N GLU A 94 -1.90 14.05 7.74
CA GLU A 94 -1.92 15.37 8.36
C GLU A 94 -1.76 16.45 7.29
N PRO A 95 -2.67 17.45 7.20
CA PRO A 95 -2.63 18.48 6.15
C PRO A 95 -1.41 19.39 6.20
N LYS A 96 -0.79 19.56 7.37
CA LYS A 96 0.35 20.46 7.56
C LYS A 96 1.40 19.86 8.49
N PRO A 97 2.69 20.05 8.17
CA PRO A 97 3.77 19.72 9.09
C PRO A 97 3.64 20.47 10.43
N GLY A 98 3.86 19.77 11.54
CA GLY A 98 3.84 20.33 12.89
C GLY A 98 2.45 20.58 13.48
N GLU A 99 1.37 20.27 12.76
CA GLU A 99 0.00 20.37 13.26
C GLU A 99 -0.61 18.98 13.51
N GLY A 100 -1.65 18.92 14.34
CA GLY A 100 -2.46 17.71 14.52
C GLY A 100 -1.67 16.51 15.05
N GLY A 101 -1.75 15.40 14.32
CA GLY A 101 -1.06 14.15 14.63
C GLY A 101 0.35 14.05 14.05
N TRP A 102 0.93 15.15 13.55
CA TRP A 102 2.25 15.15 12.92
C TRP A 102 3.33 14.64 13.88
N ARG A 103 4.16 13.72 13.38
CA ARG A 103 5.26 13.12 14.14
C ARG A 103 6.58 13.52 13.52
N ASP A 104 7.53 13.89 14.37
CA ASP A 104 8.90 14.01 13.92
C ASP A 104 9.44 12.63 13.51
N VAL A 105 9.99 12.58 12.29
CA VAL A 105 10.62 11.40 11.70
C VAL A 105 12.13 11.36 11.99
N GLY A 106 12.63 12.29 12.82
CA GLY A 106 13.99 12.36 13.32
C GLY A 106 14.94 13.15 12.41
N SER A 107 16.08 13.59 12.97
CA SER A 107 17.05 14.49 12.33
C SER A 107 17.78 13.94 11.10
N GLY A 108 17.53 12.69 10.71
CA GLY A 108 18.13 12.09 9.51
C GLY A 108 17.33 12.33 8.22
N PHE A 109 16.05 12.71 8.31
CA PHE A 109 15.17 12.99 7.18
C PHE A 109 14.37 14.27 7.40
N ASN A 110 14.51 15.23 6.48
CA ASN A 110 13.74 16.46 6.49
C ASN A 110 12.53 16.34 5.57
N ASN A 111 11.36 16.81 6.03
CA ASN A 111 10.24 17.07 5.13
C ASN A 111 10.70 18.12 4.11
N SER A 112 10.69 17.71 2.83
CA SER A 112 11.21 18.50 1.73
C SER A 112 10.11 19.11 0.87
N ALA A 113 8.96 18.44 0.77
CA ALA A 113 7.79 18.92 0.03
C ALA A 113 6.53 18.10 0.36
N ASP A 114 5.35 18.67 0.10
CA ASP A 114 4.05 18.02 0.12
C ASP A 114 3.44 17.95 -1.29
N PHE A 115 2.37 17.17 -1.47
CA PHE A 115 1.62 17.12 -2.72
C PHE A 115 0.13 16.79 -2.51
N GLY A 116 -0.71 17.29 -3.43
CA GLY A 116 -2.10 16.87 -3.60
C GLY A 116 -3.13 17.47 -2.61
N TRP A 117 -2.72 18.37 -1.73
CA TRP A 117 -3.61 18.99 -0.74
C TRP A 117 -4.56 20.04 -1.34
N GLU A 118 -4.33 20.47 -2.58
CA GLU A 118 -5.14 21.46 -3.29
C GLU A 118 -6.43 20.88 -3.89
N ASP A 119 -6.55 19.55 -4.00
CA ASP A 119 -7.71 18.90 -4.63
C ASP A 119 -7.99 17.51 -4.02
N ASP A 120 -8.91 16.75 -4.62
CA ASP A 120 -9.40 15.44 -4.14
C ASP A 120 -8.59 14.23 -4.66
N GLY A 121 -7.36 14.46 -5.14
CA GLY A 121 -6.43 13.44 -5.64
C GLY A 121 -5.55 12.77 -4.57
N ILE A 122 -4.49 12.08 -5.02
CA ILE A 122 -3.50 11.49 -4.11
C ILE A 122 -2.80 12.56 -3.29
N ARG A 123 -2.54 12.28 -2.00
CA ARG A 123 -1.88 13.20 -1.08
C ARG A 123 -0.65 12.56 -0.47
N GLY A 124 0.28 13.36 0.02
CA GLY A 124 1.45 12.83 0.71
C GLY A 124 2.57 13.83 0.87
N TYR A 125 3.75 13.29 1.19
CA TYR A 125 4.96 14.05 1.48
C TYR A 125 6.19 13.39 0.90
N ILE A 126 7.20 14.22 0.63
CA ILE A 126 8.54 13.82 0.20
C ILE A 126 9.50 14.14 1.34
N TYR A 127 10.26 13.12 1.76
CA TYR A 127 11.31 13.24 2.77
C TYR A 127 12.66 13.03 2.10
N ALA A 128 13.63 13.88 2.39
CA ALA A 128 15.01 13.70 1.93
C ALA A 128 15.94 13.63 3.14
N ASN A 129 16.94 12.77 3.06
CA ASN A 129 17.99 12.77 4.08
C ASN A 129 18.91 14.01 3.94
N GLU A 130 19.81 14.22 4.90
CA GLU A 130 20.62 15.46 4.99
C GLU A 130 21.37 15.84 3.70
N ASP A 131 21.89 14.85 2.97
CA ASP A 131 22.62 15.05 1.71
C ASP A 131 21.77 14.77 0.45
N ALA A 132 20.47 14.53 0.62
CA ALA A 132 19.51 14.19 -0.43
C ALA A 132 19.93 13.00 -1.33
N SER A 133 20.77 12.10 -0.82
CA SER A 133 21.11 10.84 -1.52
C SER A 133 20.02 9.78 -1.41
N ILE A 134 19.15 9.88 -0.40
CA ILE A 134 17.97 9.02 -0.21
C ILE A 134 16.73 9.91 -0.10
N VAL A 135 15.76 9.66 -0.97
CA VAL A 135 14.48 10.38 -0.97
C VAL A 135 13.35 9.37 -0.80
N THR A 136 12.51 9.58 0.21
CA THR A 136 11.34 8.74 0.48
C THR A 136 10.07 9.48 0.10
N ILE A 137 9.26 8.86 -0.77
CA ILE A 137 7.91 9.34 -1.11
C ILE A 137 6.91 8.60 -0.22
N SER A 138 6.15 9.35 0.58
CA SER A 138 5.08 8.82 1.42
C SER A 138 3.71 9.16 0.84
N PHE A 139 2.88 8.16 0.56
CA PHE A 139 1.52 8.35 0.06
C PHE A 139 0.48 8.15 1.17
N LYS A 140 -0.48 9.07 1.23
CA LYS A 140 -1.67 8.97 2.07
C LYS A 140 -2.55 7.81 1.58
N GLY A 141 -3.10 7.05 2.53
CA GLY A 141 -4.12 6.06 2.20
C GLY A 141 -5.52 6.66 2.05
N GLY A 142 -6.49 5.77 1.81
CA GLY A 142 -7.87 6.17 1.64
C GLY A 142 -8.47 6.71 2.94
N THR A 143 -9.39 7.65 2.82
CA THR A 143 -10.21 8.11 3.94
C THR A 143 -11.44 7.20 4.00
N PRO A 144 -11.65 6.43 5.09
CA PRO A 144 -12.85 5.61 5.22
C PRO A 144 -14.11 6.49 5.20
N GLN A 145 -15.07 6.14 4.35
CA GLN A 145 -16.39 6.73 4.31
C GLN A 145 -17.33 5.89 5.18
N ALA A 146 -17.93 6.49 6.20
CA ALA A 146 -18.92 5.83 7.06
C ALA A 146 -20.20 6.67 7.11
N GLY A 147 -21.22 6.27 6.36
CA GLY A 147 -22.49 7.00 6.27
C GLY A 147 -22.31 8.40 5.68
N TRP A 148 -22.61 9.45 6.46
CA TRP A 148 -22.50 10.86 6.06
C TRP A 148 -21.14 11.50 6.40
N ILE A 149 -20.21 10.72 6.99
CA ILE A 149 -18.85 11.16 7.31
C ILE A 149 -17.95 10.70 6.16
N GLY A 150 -17.59 11.63 5.29
CA GLY A 150 -16.59 11.44 4.24
C GLY A 150 -15.62 12.61 4.26
N GLY A 151 -14.32 12.33 4.25
CA GLY A 151 -13.32 13.37 4.00
C GLY A 151 -13.37 13.85 2.55
N GLU A 152 -12.64 14.93 2.25
CA GLU A 152 -12.61 15.56 0.92
C GLU A 152 -12.34 14.59 -0.22
N THR A 153 -11.47 13.59 -0.01
CA THR A 153 -11.08 12.57 -1.02
C THR A 153 -11.99 11.34 -1.05
N SER A 154 -13.00 11.24 -0.17
CA SER A 154 -13.69 9.98 0.14
C SER A 154 -14.38 9.30 -1.06
N ARG A 155 -14.86 10.07 -2.04
CA ARG A 155 -15.46 9.53 -3.27
C ARG A 155 -14.42 8.88 -4.19
N ASN A 156 -13.32 9.58 -4.46
CA ASN A 156 -12.24 9.06 -5.30
C ASN A 156 -11.51 7.90 -4.62
N ASP A 157 -11.34 7.96 -3.29
CA ASP A 157 -10.81 6.86 -2.49
C ASP A 157 -11.66 5.59 -2.68
N ARG A 158 -12.98 5.71 -2.63
CA ARG A 158 -13.92 4.58 -2.81
C ARG A 158 -13.89 4.02 -4.22
N ASP A 159 -13.85 4.87 -5.24
CA ASP A 159 -13.78 4.40 -6.63
C ASP A 159 -12.45 3.69 -6.91
N ASN A 160 -11.33 4.23 -6.44
CA ASN A 160 -10.03 3.57 -6.60
C ASN A 160 -9.97 2.25 -5.81
N VAL A 161 -10.48 2.20 -4.58
CA VAL A 161 -10.56 0.95 -3.79
C VAL A 161 -11.37 -0.12 -4.52
N ASN A 162 -12.58 0.22 -4.97
CA ASN A 162 -13.44 -0.73 -5.66
C ASN A 162 -12.84 -1.17 -7.01
N LEU A 163 -12.11 -0.29 -7.68
CA LEU A 163 -11.44 -0.62 -8.93
C LEU A 163 -10.21 -1.53 -8.74
N LEU A 164 -9.42 -1.28 -7.70
CA LEU A 164 -8.18 -2.00 -7.41
C LEU A 164 -8.44 -3.38 -6.80
N PHE A 165 -9.35 -3.48 -5.83
CA PHE A 165 -9.42 -4.65 -4.94
C PHE A 165 -10.67 -5.50 -5.15
N SER A 166 -11.63 -5.07 -5.97
CA SER A 166 -12.75 -5.96 -6.32
C SER A 166 -12.39 -6.93 -7.44
N CYS A 167 -13.13 -8.04 -7.50
CA CYS A 167 -12.98 -8.96 -8.62
C CYS A 167 -13.46 -8.38 -9.94
N CYS A 168 -14.37 -7.40 -9.97
CA CYS A 168 -14.72 -6.70 -11.21
C CYS A 168 -15.37 -5.33 -10.98
N CYS A 169 -14.60 -4.24 -10.98
CA CYS A 169 -15.11 -2.85 -10.99
C CYS A 169 -16.10 -2.48 -9.84
N GLY A 170 -16.07 -3.17 -8.70
CA GLY A 170 -17.02 -3.02 -7.60
C GLY A 170 -18.31 -3.83 -7.77
N GLN A 171 -18.47 -4.52 -8.90
CA GLN A 171 -19.66 -5.33 -9.23
C GLN A 171 -19.56 -6.68 -8.49
N GLY A 172 -20.31 -6.82 -7.40
CA GLY A 172 -20.30 -8.02 -6.53
C GLY A 172 -20.76 -7.77 -5.09
N SER A 173 -20.74 -6.51 -4.65
CA SER A 173 -21.37 -6.07 -3.39
C SER A 173 -22.53 -5.13 -3.71
N PHE A 174 -23.72 -5.39 -3.13
CA PHE A 174 -24.96 -4.62 -3.40
C PHE A 174 -24.80 -3.11 -3.13
N LEU A 175 -23.91 -2.74 -2.20
CA LEU A 175 -23.68 -1.36 -1.80
C LEU A 175 -22.45 -0.74 -2.46
N ALA A 176 -21.63 -1.49 -3.21
CA ALA A 176 -20.43 -0.96 -3.82
C ALA A 176 -20.77 -0.17 -5.10
N HIS A 177 -20.10 0.96 -5.29
CA HIS A 177 -20.27 1.77 -6.50
C HIS A 177 -19.57 1.08 -7.67
N GLN A 178 -20.29 0.88 -8.78
CA GLN A 178 -19.71 0.37 -10.02
C GLN A 178 -18.85 1.45 -10.67
N VAL A 179 -17.56 1.18 -10.79
CA VAL A 179 -16.58 2.16 -11.30
C VAL A 179 -16.42 2.05 -12.82
N CYS A 180 -16.56 0.85 -13.36
CA CYS A 180 -16.44 0.56 -14.79
C CYS A 180 -17.39 -0.55 -15.24
N SER A 181 -17.73 -0.55 -16.53
CA SER A 181 -18.64 -1.53 -17.15
C SER A 181 -17.86 -2.68 -17.80
N CYS A 182 -17.08 -3.41 -16.98
CA CYS A 182 -16.23 -4.52 -17.45
C CYS A 182 -16.76 -5.92 -17.10
N ALA A 183 -17.78 -6.05 -16.25
CA ALA A 183 -18.42 -7.34 -16.01
C ALA A 183 -19.48 -7.65 -17.07
N SER A 184 -19.63 -8.95 -17.34
CA SER A 184 -20.83 -9.51 -17.95
C SER A 184 -21.42 -10.53 -16.97
N ILE A 185 -22.61 -10.21 -16.44
CA ILE A 185 -23.31 -10.99 -15.42
C ILE A 185 -24.40 -11.82 -16.11
N GLY A 186 -24.28 -13.15 -16.06
CA GLY A 186 -25.29 -14.09 -16.52
C GLY A 186 -25.92 -14.90 -15.39
N LEU A 187 -27.03 -15.60 -15.67
CA LEU A 187 -27.79 -16.40 -14.70
C LEU A 187 -26.98 -17.44 -13.90
N PHE A 188 -25.90 -17.97 -14.49
CA PHE A 188 -25.06 -19.02 -13.88
C PHE A 188 -23.57 -18.69 -13.87
N LYS A 189 -23.18 -17.51 -14.40
CA LYS A 189 -21.77 -17.17 -14.63
C LYS A 189 -21.56 -15.66 -14.65
N SER A 190 -20.62 -15.19 -13.85
CA SER A 190 -20.08 -13.83 -13.96
C SER A 190 -18.71 -13.90 -14.65
N THR A 191 -18.50 -13.02 -15.61
CA THR A 191 -17.22 -12.88 -16.33
C THR A 191 -16.69 -11.46 -16.17
N CYS A 192 -15.38 -11.30 -16.05
CA CYS A 192 -14.75 -9.99 -15.93
C CYS A 192 -13.69 -9.79 -17.01
N ASN A 193 -13.80 -8.71 -17.78
CA ASN A 193 -12.79 -8.38 -18.78
C ASN A 193 -11.60 -7.66 -18.12
N SER A 194 -10.52 -8.40 -17.84
CA SER A 194 -9.31 -7.87 -17.19
C SER A 194 -8.65 -6.72 -17.96
N SER A 195 -8.60 -6.76 -19.29
CA SER A 195 -8.05 -5.66 -20.10
C SER A 195 -8.91 -4.40 -20.01
N CYS A 196 -10.23 -4.53 -19.91
CA CYS A 196 -11.14 -3.41 -19.67
C CYS A 196 -10.88 -2.78 -18.28
N VAL A 197 -10.75 -3.59 -17.23
CA VAL A 197 -10.43 -3.09 -15.87
C VAL A 197 -9.07 -2.39 -15.88
N GLY A 198 -8.07 -2.99 -16.54
CA GLY A 198 -6.75 -2.40 -16.71
C GLY A 198 -6.76 -1.02 -17.37
N LYS A 199 -7.61 -0.81 -18.38
CA LYS A 199 -7.80 0.53 -18.99
C LYS A 199 -8.40 1.53 -18.01
N CYS A 200 -9.40 1.10 -17.23
CA CYS A 200 -10.03 1.96 -16.25
C CYS A 200 -9.05 2.36 -15.13
N LEU A 201 -8.18 1.44 -14.70
CA LEU A 201 -7.13 1.68 -13.70
C LEU A 201 -6.09 2.73 -14.13
N LYS A 202 -5.92 2.95 -15.43
CA LYS A 202 -4.97 3.91 -16.01
C LYS A 202 -5.61 5.21 -16.50
N ALA A 203 -6.91 5.40 -16.28
CA ALA A 203 -7.52 6.68 -16.59
C ALA A 203 -6.84 7.78 -15.76
N GLU A 204 -6.60 8.95 -16.36
CA GLU A 204 -5.73 10.01 -15.83
C GLU A 204 -6.16 10.48 -14.43
N GLU A 205 -7.46 10.41 -14.13
CA GLU A 205 -8.04 10.75 -12.83
C GLU A 205 -7.82 9.70 -11.73
N ARG A 206 -7.17 8.57 -12.03
CA ARG A 206 -6.93 7.49 -11.07
C ARG A 206 -5.63 7.66 -10.31
N TYR A 207 -5.56 7.01 -9.15
CA TYR A 207 -4.45 7.20 -8.23
C TYR A 207 -3.13 6.63 -8.75
N TYR A 208 -3.17 5.54 -9.54
CA TYR A 208 -1.96 4.96 -10.08
C TYR A 208 -1.24 5.91 -11.07
N PRO A 209 -1.89 6.46 -12.12
CA PRO A 209 -1.29 7.49 -12.96
C PRO A 209 -0.80 8.71 -12.17
N ALA A 210 -1.60 9.21 -11.22
CA ALA A 210 -1.19 10.33 -10.38
C ALA A 210 0.10 10.02 -9.59
N ALA A 211 0.23 8.79 -9.05
CA ALA A 211 1.43 8.34 -8.35
C ALA A 211 2.65 8.27 -9.29
N GLN A 212 2.46 7.87 -10.56
CA GLN A 212 3.52 7.90 -11.57
C GLN A 212 3.98 9.33 -11.86
N HIS A 213 3.06 10.30 -11.93
CA HIS A 213 3.41 11.71 -12.09
C HIS A 213 4.23 12.26 -10.91
N VAL A 214 3.85 11.92 -9.68
CA VAL A 214 4.63 12.29 -8.49
C VAL A 214 6.04 11.70 -8.56
N TYR A 215 6.16 10.39 -8.86
CA TYR A 215 7.47 9.75 -9.01
C TYR A 215 8.31 10.40 -10.10
N SER A 216 7.73 10.65 -11.28
CA SER A 216 8.41 11.30 -12.41
C SER A 216 8.98 12.66 -12.00
N ASN A 217 8.17 13.50 -11.36
CA ASN A 217 8.62 14.81 -10.87
C ASN A 217 9.73 14.70 -9.82
N VAL A 218 9.62 13.76 -8.88
CA VAL A 218 10.67 13.51 -7.87
C VAL A 218 11.98 13.10 -8.54
N THR A 219 11.96 12.23 -9.55
CA THR A 219 13.19 11.83 -10.27
C THR A 219 13.82 12.96 -11.09
N ILE A 220 13.04 13.96 -11.50
CA ILE A 220 13.57 15.17 -12.14
C ILE A 220 14.29 16.06 -11.11
N LEU A 221 13.70 16.20 -9.92
CA LEU A 221 14.26 17.02 -8.83
C LEU A 221 15.47 16.37 -8.16
N TYR A 222 15.49 15.04 -8.07
CA TYR A 222 16.53 14.24 -7.41
C TYR A 222 17.10 13.17 -8.34
N PRO A 223 17.79 13.56 -9.43
CA PRO A 223 18.19 12.63 -10.50
C PRO A 223 19.21 11.56 -10.08
N ASN A 224 19.92 11.78 -8.96
CA ASN A 224 20.95 10.88 -8.45
C ASN A 224 20.58 10.20 -7.13
N ALA A 225 19.37 10.46 -6.61
CA ALA A 225 18.96 9.89 -5.33
C ALA A 225 18.43 8.47 -5.50
N GLU A 226 18.62 7.66 -4.46
CA GLU A 226 17.88 6.42 -4.32
C GLU A 226 16.48 6.75 -3.80
N ILE A 227 15.46 6.32 -4.54
CA ILE A 227 14.07 6.63 -4.21
C ILE A 227 13.45 5.45 -3.47
N TRP A 228 13.02 5.69 -2.24
CA TRP A 228 12.18 4.78 -1.45
C TRP A 228 10.72 5.21 -1.54
N VAL A 229 9.82 4.25 -1.44
CA VAL A 229 8.38 4.52 -1.41
C VAL A 229 7.74 3.84 -0.20
N THR A 230 6.87 4.57 0.49
CA THR A 230 6.17 4.09 1.68
C THR A 230 4.74 4.59 1.72
N GLY A 231 3.89 3.86 2.42
CA GLY A 231 2.52 4.28 2.61
C GLY A 231 1.70 3.26 3.39
N HIS A 232 0.56 3.73 3.85
CA HIS A 232 -0.41 2.93 4.58
C HIS A 232 -1.67 2.72 3.73
N SER A 233 -2.32 1.56 3.87
CA SER A 233 -3.58 1.24 3.19
C SER A 233 -3.47 1.47 1.67
N LEU A 234 -4.39 2.23 1.06
CA LEU A 234 -4.34 2.60 -0.37
C LEU A 234 -3.03 3.30 -0.79
N GLY A 235 -2.39 4.08 0.09
CA GLY A 235 -1.11 4.72 -0.18
C GLY A 235 0.05 3.73 -0.20
N GLY A 236 -0.07 2.67 0.62
CA GLY A 236 0.80 1.50 0.53
C GLY A 236 0.65 0.77 -0.81
N THR A 237 -0.57 0.64 -1.33
CA THR A 237 -0.80 0.07 -2.67
C THR A 237 -0.16 0.93 -3.75
N MET A 238 -0.28 2.27 -3.70
CA MET A 238 0.40 3.11 -4.68
C MET A 238 1.92 2.95 -4.61
N SER A 239 2.46 2.86 -3.38
CA SER A 239 3.89 2.64 -3.16
C SER A 239 4.38 1.31 -3.72
N SER A 240 3.69 0.20 -3.47
CA SER A 240 4.10 -1.11 -3.99
C SER A 240 3.91 -1.21 -5.51
N LEU A 241 2.85 -0.63 -6.07
CA LEU A 241 2.66 -0.59 -7.53
C LEU A 241 3.75 0.25 -8.21
N LEU A 242 4.17 1.38 -7.63
CA LEU A 242 5.34 2.12 -8.10
C LEU A 242 6.63 1.32 -7.96
N GLY A 243 6.79 0.61 -6.83
CA GLY A 243 7.90 -0.31 -6.58
C GLY A 243 8.03 -1.37 -7.67
N LEU A 244 6.93 -2.00 -8.07
CA LEU A 244 6.88 -2.96 -9.16
C LEU A 244 7.11 -2.31 -10.53
N THR A 245 6.61 -1.09 -10.74
CA THR A 245 6.76 -0.36 -12.01
C THR A 245 8.22 0.02 -12.26
N TYR A 246 8.88 0.64 -11.28
CA TYR A 246 10.21 1.23 -11.46
C TYR A 246 11.33 0.49 -10.71
N GLY A 247 11.02 -0.66 -10.09
CA GLY A 247 11.97 -1.46 -9.32
C GLY A 247 12.53 -0.70 -8.11
N LEU A 248 11.66 -0.14 -7.27
CA LEU A 248 12.00 0.67 -6.09
C LEU A 248 11.89 -0.14 -4.80
N PRO A 249 12.73 0.13 -3.78
CA PRO A 249 12.46 -0.32 -2.42
C PRO A 249 11.12 0.24 -1.92
N ALA A 250 10.20 -0.66 -1.57
CA ALA A 250 8.87 -0.32 -1.09
C ALA A 250 8.60 -0.97 0.27
N VAL A 251 8.24 -0.18 1.27
CA VAL A 251 7.81 -0.67 2.59
C VAL A 251 6.44 -0.14 2.87
N THR A 252 5.47 -1.02 3.10
CA THR A 252 4.07 -0.60 3.20
C THR A 252 3.42 -1.15 4.46
N PHE A 253 2.36 -0.49 4.92
CA PHE A 253 1.69 -0.80 6.18
C PHE A 253 0.19 -1.04 5.96
N GLU A 254 -0.33 -2.15 6.49
CA GLU A 254 -1.74 -2.57 6.36
C GLU A 254 -2.27 -2.38 4.93
N THR A 255 -1.42 -2.68 3.95
CA THR A 255 -1.77 -2.51 2.54
C THR A 255 -2.75 -3.61 2.15
N PRO A 256 -3.83 -3.32 1.43
CA PRO A 256 -4.69 -4.36 0.90
C PRO A 256 -3.93 -5.21 -0.16
N PRO A 257 -4.20 -6.51 -0.27
CA PRO A 257 -3.54 -7.38 -1.23
C PRO A 257 -3.68 -6.90 -2.69
N GLU A 258 -2.55 -6.71 -3.36
CA GLU A 258 -2.42 -5.89 -4.57
C GLU A 258 -1.79 -6.59 -5.78
N ALA A 259 -1.64 -7.91 -5.76
CA ALA A 259 -1.13 -8.67 -6.90
C ALA A 259 -2.09 -8.66 -8.11
N LEU A 260 -3.40 -8.73 -7.88
CA LEU A 260 -4.40 -8.62 -8.94
C LEU A 260 -4.37 -7.27 -9.68
N PRO A 261 -4.41 -6.10 -9.00
CA PRO A 261 -4.28 -4.83 -9.70
C PRO A 261 -2.92 -4.68 -10.40
N ALA A 262 -1.81 -5.19 -9.82
CA ALA A 262 -0.51 -5.22 -10.52
C ALA A 262 -0.57 -5.99 -11.85
N THR A 263 -1.24 -7.15 -11.85
CA THR A 263 -1.47 -7.93 -13.07
C THR A 263 -2.32 -7.16 -14.09
N ARG A 264 -3.43 -6.55 -13.66
CA ARG A 264 -4.36 -5.79 -14.52
C ARG A 264 -3.73 -4.52 -15.12
N LEU A 265 -2.83 -3.89 -14.38
CA LEU A 265 -2.05 -2.74 -14.87
C LEU A 265 -1.00 -3.14 -15.92
N GLY A 266 -0.66 -4.44 -16.01
CA GLY A 266 0.40 -4.93 -16.89
C GLY A 266 1.78 -4.51 -16.40
N LEU A 267 2.00 -4.48 -15.07
CA LEU A 267 3.26 -4.03 -14.50
C LEU A 267 4.43 -4.92 -14.93
N PRO A 268 5.67 -4.38 -14.98
CA PRO A 268 6.84 -5.11 -15.43
C PRO A 268 7.02 -6.42 -14.70
N SER A 269 7.24 -7.51 -15.42
CA SER A 269 7.60 -8.82 -14.86
C SER A 269 8.73 -9.49 -15.65
N PRO A 270 9.74 -10.08 -15.00
CA PRO A 270 10.79 -10.84 -15.69
C PRO A 270 10.20 -12.00 -16.50
N PRO A 271 10.82 -12.41 -17.62
CA PRO A 271 10.27 -13.45 -18.49
C PRO A 271 9.99 -14.80 -17.80
N ASP A 272 10.77 -15.14 -16.78
CA ASP A 272 10.66 -16.41 -16.04
C ASP A 272 9.66 -16.33 -14.87
N SER A 273 9.03 -15.19 -14.65
CA SER A 273 8.05 -15.01 -13.58
C SER A 273 6.65 -15.44 -14.01
N ALA A 274 6.06 -16.40 -13.29
CA ALA A 274 4.73 -16.91 -13.57
C ALA A 274 3.60 -15.92 -13.23
N THR A 275 3.69 -15.23 -12.09
CA THR A 275 2.70 -14.25 -11.61
C THR A 275 3.40 -13.17 -10.76
N PRO A 276 2.82 -11.96 -10.61
CA PRO A 276 3.44 -10.91 -9.79
C PRO A 276 3.71 -11.32 -8.33
N GLN A 277 2.82 -12.11 -7.72
CA GLN A 277 2.98 -12.63 -6.35
C GLN A 277 4.05 -13.70 -6.19
N ALA A 278 4.43 -14.39 -7.28
CA ALA A 278 5.48 -15.40 -7.26
C ALA A 278 6.90 -14.80 -7.29
N ARG A 279 7.03 -13.47 -7.36
CA ARG A 279 8.33 -12.78 -7.42
C ARG A 279 8.87 -12.55 -6.02
N ASN A 280 10.05 -13.12 -5.75
CA ASN A 280 10.72 -12.96 -4.47
C ASN A 280 11.47 -11.63 -4.35
N ASN A 281 12.15 -11.20 -5.42
CA ASN A 281 13.05 -10.04 -5.39
C ASN A 281 12.38 -8.78 -5.97
N THR A 282 11.20 -8.43 -5.48
CA THR A 282 10.51 -7.20 -5.94
C THR A 282 11.01 -5.93 -5.26
N GLY A 283 11.68 -6.07 -4.11
CA GLY A 283 12.01 -4.95 -3.22
C GLY A 283 10.84 -4.46 -2.36
N ALA A 284 9.68 -5.11 -2.43
CA ALA A 284 8.48 -4.76 -1.67
C ALA A 284 8.34 -5.61 -0.39
N TYR A 285 8.07 -4.94 0.73
CA TYR A 285 7.84 -5.53 2.04
C TYR A 285 6.55 -4.97 2.65
N HIS A 286 5.58 -5.85 2.87
CA HIS A 286 4.24 -5.51 3.34
C HIS A 286 4.09 -5.85 4.81
N PHE A 287 4.20 -4.85 5.68
CA PHE A 287 3.93 -4.97 7.10
C PHE A 287 2.43 -4.94 7.37
N GLY A 288 1.95 -5.88 8.17
CA GLY A 288 0.55 -5.88 8.60
C GLY A 288 0.30 -6.76 9.81
N ILE A 289 -0.95 -6.80 10.26
CA ILE A 289 -1.34 -7.56 11.45
C ILE A 289 -2.41 -8.59 11.16
N THR A 290 -2.41 -9.70 11.91
CA THR A 290 -3.39 -10.79 11.73
C THR A 290 -4.84 -10.35 12.00
N SER A 291 -5.04 -9.30 12.79
CA SER A 291 -6.37 -8.77 13.11
C SER A 291 -6.95 -7.79 12.08
N ASP A 292 -6.17 -7.33 11.09
CA ASP A 292 -6.69 -6.41 10.07
C ASP A 292 -7.33 -7.20 8.91
N PRO A 293 -8.67 -7.12 8.74
CA PRO A 293 -9.34 -7.81 7.65
C PRO A 293 -9.02 -7.23 6.27
N ILE A 294 -8.55 -5.99 6.17
CA ILE A 294 -8.16 -5.36 4.89
C ILE A 294 -6.82 -5.93 4.42
N TYR A 295 -5.79 -5.89 5.26
CA TYR A 295 -4.49 -6.50 4.98
C TYR A 295 -4.59 -8.00 4.70
N THR A 296 -5.33 -8.75 5.52
CA THR A 296 -5.47 -10.21 5.34
C THR A 296 -6.35 -10.59 4.14
N GLY A 297 -7.04 -9.63 3.52
CA GLY A 297 -8.03 -9.90 2.48
C GLY A 297 -9.26 -10.66 3.00
N SER A 298 -9.51 -10.67 4.32
CA SER A 298 -10.69 -11.35 4.89
C SER A 298 -11.94 -10.47 4.94
N CYS A 299 -11.85 -9.18 4.57
CA CYS A 299 -12.97 -8.26 4.52
C CYS A 299 -13.93 -8.45 3.31
N LYS A 300 -14.34 -9.71 3.07
CA LYS A 300 -15.15 -10.13 1.90
C LYS A 300 -16.61 -10.40 2.25
N GLY A 301 -17.50 -10.15 1.29
CA GLY A 301 -18.90 -10.59 1.32
C GLY A 301 -19.90 -9.55 1.84
N LEU A 302 -21.18 -9.79 1.56
CA LEU A 302 -22.29 -8.83 1.72
C LEU A 302 -22.49 -8.28 3.14
N VAL A 303 -22.09 -9.04 4.16
CA VAL A 303 -22.24 -8.68 5.58
C VAL A 303 -20.92 -8.27 6.24
N ALA A 304 -19.81 -8.25 5.51
CA ALA A 304 -18.54 -7.76 6.04
C ALA A 304 -18.61 -6.25 6.28
N SER A 305 -17.90 -5.79 7.31
CA SER A 305 -17.88 -4.37 7.69
C SER A 305 -17.41 -3.45 6.55
N CYS A 306 -16.48 -3.90 5.69
CA CYS A 306 -16.05 -3.14 4.51
C CYS A 306 -17.15 -3.02 3.44
N ALA A 307 -17.90 -4.09 3.19
CA ALA A 307 -19.01 -4.07 2.23
C ALA A 307 -20.14 -3.15 2.70
N LEU A 308 -20.43 -3.14 4.01
CA LEU A 308 -21.39 -2.22 4.62
C LEU A 308 -20.92 -0.75 4.56
N ALA A 309 -19.61 -0.51 4.54
CA ALA A 309 -19.00 0.80 4.30
C ALA A 309 -18.89 1.17 2.81
N GLY A 310 -19.40 0.33 1.89
CA GLY A 310 -19.43 0.60 0.46
C GLY A 310 -18.15 0.27 -0.31
N TYR A 311 -17.22 -0.47 0.31
CA TYR A 311 -15.97 -0.92 -0.28
C TYR A 311 -16.02 -2.41 -0.67
N ALA A 312 -15.36 -2.74 -1.78
CA ALA A 312 -15.20 -4.11 -2.26
C ALA A 312 -13.72 -4.54 -2.20
N PHE A 313 -13.38 -5.31 -1.17
CA PHE A 313 -12.05 -5.92 -0.98
C PHE A 313 -12.12 -7.43 -1.24
N ASP A 314 -12.02 -7.83 -2.50
CA ASP A 314 -12.06 -9.23 -2.91
C ASP A 314 -10.67 -9.86 -3.15
N THR A 315 -9.59 -9.08 -3.08
CA THR A 315 -8.21 -9.57 -3.22
C THR A 315 -7.67 -10.18 -1.92
N VAL A 316 -6.74 -11.12 -2.06
CA VAL A 316 -6.03 -11.86 -1.00
C VAL A 316 -4.53 -12.03 -1.28
N CYS A 317 -4.06 -11.79 -2.50
CA CYS A 317 -2.66 -12.00 -2.88
C CYS A 317 -1.84 -10.71 -2.82
N HIS A 318 -0.76 -10.74 -2.04
CA HIS A 318 0.27 -9.70 -2.03
C HIS A 318 1.37 -10.02 -3.04
N THR A 319 2.04 -8.97 -3.53
CA THR A 319 3.34 -9.11 -4.19
C THR A 319 4.48 -9.09 -3.16
N GLY A 320 5.70 -9.47 -3.57
CA GLY A 320 6.87 -9.39 -2.71
C GLY A 320 6.75 -10.17 -1.40
N MET A 321 7.22 -9.57 -0.30
CA MET A 321 7.36 -10.21 1.00
C MET A 321 6.32 -9.70 1.99
N LYS A 322 5.70 -10.59 2.77
CA LYS A 322 4.78 -10.24 3.86
C LYS A 322 5.48 -10.32 5.20
N CYS A 323 5.38 -9.27 6.01
CA CYS A 323 6.00 -9.16 7.34
C CYS A 323 4.87 -9.01 8.37
N VAL A 324 4.40 -10.12 8.96
CA VAL A 324 3.12 -10.13 9.69
C VAL A 324 3.33 -10.23 11.20
N TYR A 325 2.76 -9.29 11.96
CA TYR A 325 2.65 -9.40 13.42
C TYR A 325 1.40 -10.21 13.80
N ASP A 326 1.56 -11.26 14.61
CA ASP A 326 0.45 -12.12 15.02
C ASP A 326 -0.24 -11.63 16.30
N VAL A 327 -0.82 -10.43 16.23
CA VAL A 327 -1.51 -9.78 17.36
C VAL A 327 -2.73 -10.55 17.87
N MET A 328 -3.36 -11.38 17.03
CA MET A 328 -4.47 -12.23 17.46
C MET A 328 -3.99 -13.31 18.43
N LYS A 329 -2.87 -13.97 18.11
CA LYS A 329 -2.26 -14.99 18.96
C LYS A 329 -1.57 -14.37 20.16
N ASP A 330 -0.75 -13.35 19.94
CA ASP A 330 0.18 -12.84 20.95
C ASP A 330 -0.50 -11.87 21.93
N PHE A 331 -1.50 -11.11 21.47
CA PHE A 331 -2.22 -10.12 22.29
C PHE A 331 -3.72 -10.42 22.46
N GLY A 332 -4.24 -11.51 21.88
CA GLY A 332 -5.65 -11.89 22.00
C GLY A 332 -6.62 -10.97 21.26
N TRP A 333 -6.15 -10.22 20.26
CA TRP A 333 -7.00 -9.33 19.47
C TRP A 333 -7.99 -10.12 18.61
N TRP A 334 -9.15 -9.54 18.32
CA TRP A 334 -10.09 -10.08 17.34
C TRP A 334 -9.98 -9.34 16.01
N SER A 335 -10.35 -10.02 14.92
CA SER A 335 -10.39 -9.40 13.59
C SER A 335 -11.36 -8.21 13.58
N SER A 336 -10.87 -7.02 13.21
CA SER A 336 -11.66 -5.80 13.21
C SER A 336 -11.10 -4.76 12.25
N MET A 337 -11.98 -4.11 11.49
CA MET A 337 -11.59 -2.96 10.67
C MET A 337 -11.01 -1.79 11.49
N ARG A 338 -11.25 -1.75 12.81
CA ARG A 338 -10.68 -0.73 13.70
C ARG A 338 -9.19 -0.89 13.93
N THR A 339 -8.63 -2.09 13.75
CA THR A 339 -7.20 -2.35 13.96
C THR A 339 -6.35 -1.95 12.75
N HIS A 340 -6.97 -1.71 11.58
CA HIS A 340 -6.32 -1.25 10.35
C HIS A 340 -5.56 0.07 10.50
N GLY A 341 -5.99 0.98 11.39
CA GLY A 341 -5.45 2.34 11.43
C GLY A 341 -3.94 2.40 11.76
N ILE A 342 -3.17 3.11 10.94
CA ILE A 342 -1.71 3.28 11.11
C ILE A 342 -1.28 3.72 12.51
N ASN A 343 -2.06 4.56 13.19
CA ASN A 343 -1.75 4.99 14.56
C ASN A 343 -1.84 3.83 15.56
N THR A 344 -2.84 2.94 15.41
CA THR A 344 -2.97 1.71 16.19
C THR A 344 -1.78 0.79 15.93
N VAL A 345 -1.39 0.60 14.66
CA VAL A 345 -0.25 -0.24 14.29
C VAL A 345 1.05 0.30 14.90
N ILE A 346 1.28 1.62 14.86
CA ILE A 346 2.46 2.23 15.48
C ILE A 346 2.45 2.02 17.00
N GLN A 347 1.41 2.49 17.68
CA GLN A 347 1.37 2.60 19.14
C GLN A 347 1.15 1.26 19.84
N ASP A 348 0.25 0.44 19.30
CA ASP A 348 -0.22 -0.77 19.94
C ASP A 348 0.41 -2.05 19.39
N VAL A 349 1.18 -1.96 18.31
CA VAL A 349 1.84 -3.12 17.70
C VAL A 349 3.35 -2.90 17.62
N ILE A 350 3.84 -2.08 16.68
CA ILE A 350 5.28 -1.94 16.43
C ILE A 350 6.02 -1.51 17.70
N MET A 351 5.50 -0.54 18.44
CA MET A 351 6.12 -0.09 19.69
C MET A 351 6.12 -1.18 20.78
N LYS A 352 5.12 -2.07 20.82
CA LYS A 352 4.97 -3.10 21.87
C LYS A 352 5.78 -4.37 21.59
N TYR A 353 5.99 -4.75 20.33
CA TYR A 353 6.86 -5.87 19.99
C TYR A 353 8.34 -5.50 20.18
N GLU A 354 9.16 -6.43 20.66
CA GLU A 354 10.61 -6.19 20.83
C GLU A 354 11.36 -6.07 19.49
N SER A 355 10.91 -6.81 18.47
CA SER A 355 11.51 -6.88 17.14
C SER A 355 10.45 -6.85 16.04
N VAL A 356 10.90 -6.69 14.80
CA VAL A 356 10.05 -6.78 13.60
C VAL A 356 9.83 -8.26 13.23
N PRO A 357 8.69 -8.60 12.60
CA PRO A 357 8.41 -9.97 12.19
C PRO A 357 9.34 -10.41 11.07
N THR A 358 9.49 -11.72 10.92
CA THR A 358 10.16 -12.28 9.74
C THR A 358 9.29 -12.06 8.51
N CYS A 359 9.92 -11.63 7.42
CA CYS A 359 9.24 -11.40 6.15
C CYS A 359 9.32 -12.66 5.28
N GLU A 360 8.18 -13.11 4.76
CA GLU A 360 8.07 -14.36 3.98
C GLU A 360 7.35 -14.12 2.64
N PRO A 361 7.74 -14.82 1.56
CA PRO A 361 7.03 -14.75 0.29
C PRO A 361 5.70 -15.52 0.39
N SER A 362 4.73 -15.16 -0.44
CA SER A 362 3.42 -15.86 -0.50
C SER A 362 3.06 -16.25 -1.94
N PRO A 363 3.86 -17.11 -2.60
CA PRO A 363 3.71 -17.40 -4.03
C PRO A 363 2.44 -18.18 -4.38
N ASP A 364 1.99 -19.06 -3.47
CA ASP A 364 0.80 -19.90 -3.65
C ASP A 364 -0.48 -19.15 -3.28
N CYS A 365 -0.86 -18.18 -4.12
CA CYS A 365 -2.06 -17.40 -3.92
C CYS A 365 -2.81 -17.15 -5.23
N GLN A 366 -4.14 -17.26 -5.18
CA GLN A 366 -5.04 -17.01 -6.30
C GLN A 366 -6.17 -16.05 -5.89
N ASP A 367 -6.27 -14.93 -6.61
CA ASP A 367 -7.38 -14.01 -6.49
C ASP A 367 -8.59 -14.43 -7.35
N CYS A 368 -9.79 -14.10 -6.88
CA CYS A 368 -11.01 -14.08 -7.70
C CYS A 368 -11.34 -15.38 -8.45
N SER A 369 -11.08 -16.55 -7.85
CA SER A 369 -11.33 -17.87 -8.46
C SER A 369 -12.79 -18.13 -8.87
N SER A 370 -13.75 -17.38 -8.30
CA SER A 370 -15.16 -17.42 -8.66
C SER A 370 -15.52 -16.65 -9.94
N TRP A 371 -14.61 -15.83 -10.46
CA TRP A 371 -14.78 -15.07 -11.70
C TRP A 371 -14.02 -15.71 -12.85
N LYS A 372 -14.60 -15.65 -14.05
CA LYS A 372 -14.02 -16.20 -15.28
C LYS A 372 -13.61 -15.14 -16.27
#